data_AF-A0A959B631-F1
#
_entry.id   AF-A0A959B631-F1
#
_cell.length_a   1.000
_cell.length_b   1.000
_cell.length_c   1.000
_cell.angle_alpha   90.00
_cell.angle_beta   90.00
_cell.angle_gamma   90.00
#
_symmetry.space_group_name_H-M   'P 1'
#
loop_
_entity.id
_entity.type
_entity.pdbx_description
1 polymer ?
#
loop_
_entity_poly.entity_id
_entity_poly.type
_entity_poly.pdbx_seq_one_letter_code
_entity_poly.pdbx_strand_id
1 'polypeptide(L)'
;GGPDCPACPGCPFNVNLEIHFDLFPAQTSWAITTSGGATVATGGPYTAQAPQSVLIQDICLENGCYTFTIFDAGGNGLCCQGGRGSYFLTNDNGNILASGAIFGASQSTGFCSSGNREGLNAIENGVGQIELFPNPARQQLTVAFSLPEGDRVQVKVVSLAGAVLYSEEASMEAGRQEVRLDVSTLQSGMYFLEVTSKGERQAKKFVIAR
;
A
#
# COMPACT_ATOMS: atom_id res chain seq x y z
N GLY A 1 12.52 -4.91 33.75
CA GLY A 1 12.61 -6.24 33.15
C GLY A 1 12.99 -7.22 34.23
N GLY A 2 12.05 -8.06 34.64
CA GLY A 2 12.27 -9.19 35.55
C GLY A 2 11.90 -10.50 34.84
N PRO A 3 12.21 -11.65 35.44
CA PRO A 3 11.98 -12.98 34.85
C PRO A 3 10.49 -13.33 34.64
N ASP A 4 9.57 -12.56 35.24
CA ASP A 4 8.12 -12.75 35.15
C ASP A 4 7.44 -11.75 34.20
N CYS A 5 8.18 -11.07 33.34
CA CYS A 5 7.55 -10.24 32.31
C CYS A 5 6.97 -11.19 31.25
N PRO A 6 5.62 -11.28 31.09
CA PRO A 6 5.06 -12.02 29.98
C PRO A 6 5.66 -11.47 28.68
N ALA A 7 6.05 -12.36 27.77
CA ALA A 7 6.55 -11.96 26.47
C ALA A 7 5.59 -10.91 25.88
N CYS A 8 6.12 -9.79 25.40
CA CYS A 8 5.30 -8.76 24.76
C CYS A 8 4.38 -9.45 23.75
N PRO A 9 3.04 -9.26 23.84
CA PRO A 9 2.12 -9.89 22.91
C PRO A 9 2.61 -9.64 21.49
N GLY A 10 2.92 -10.72 20.76
CA GLY A 10 3.35 -10.62 19.37
C GLY A 10 2.24 -9.95 18.58
N CYS A 11 2.60 -9.11 17.61
CA CYS A 11 1.60 -8.43 16.81
C CYS A 11 0.97 -9.40 15.80
N PRO A 12 -0.32 -9.78 15.93
CA PRO A 12 -0.90 -10.80 15.06
C PRO A 12 -0.98 -10.34 13.60
N PHE A 13 -1.26 -9.05 13.40
CA PHE A 13 -1.26 -8.41 12.09
C PHE A 13 -0.70 -6.99 12.20
N ASN A 14 0.53 -6.80 11.73
CA ASN A 14 1.16 -5.49 11.68
C ASN A 14 0.81 -4.76 10.38
N VAL A 15 0.37 -3.51 10.51
CA VAL A 15 0.19 -2.61 9.38
C VAL A 15 0.98 -1.33 9.59
N ASN A 16 1.64 -0.87 8.53
CA ASN A 16 2.43 0.34 8.49
C ASN A 16 1.67 1.40 7.69
N LEU A 17 1.36 2.52 8.33
CA LEU A 17 0.77 3.70 7.70
C LEU A 17 1.87 4.73 7.45
N GLU A 18 2.12 5.03 6.19
CA GLU A 18 3.02 6.08 5.74
C GLU A 18 2.20 7.21 5.12
N ILE A 19 2.30 8.42 5.66
CA ILE A 19 1.62 9.61 5.14
C ILE A 19 2.69 10.61 4.70
N HIS A 20 2.65 10.98 3.43
CA HIS A 20 3.36 12.11 2.86
C HIS A 20 2.40 13.30 2.91
N PHE A 21 2.65 14.27 3.77
CA PHE A 21 1.75 15.40 3.89
C PHE A 21 1.87 16.35 2.69
N ASP A 22 0.79 17.07 2.43
CA ASP A 22 0.82 18.26 1.60
C ASP A 22 1.29 19.47 2.44
N LEU A 23 0.91 20.71 2.07
CA LEU A 23 1.29 21.90 2.84
C LEU A 23 0.50 22.06 4.15
N PHE A 24 -0.53 21.24 4.39
CA PHE A 24 -1.45 21.39 5.52
C PHE A 24 -1.63 20.11 6.38
N PRO A 25 -0.55 19.56 6.99
CA PRO A 25 -0.63 18.36 7.85
C PRO A 25 -1.70 18.42 8.96
N ALA A 26 -1.97 19.62 9.47
CA ALA A 26 -2.95 19.86 10.53
C ALA A 26 -4.39 19.51 10.14
N GLN A 27 -4.69 19.35 8.84
CA GLN A 27 -6.03 18.98 8.35
C GLN A 27 -6.22 17.46 8.25
N THR A 28 -5.13 16.69 8.25
CA THR A 28 -5.15 15.25 8.07
C THR A 28 -5.40 14.51 9.38
N SER A 29 -6.39 13.62 9.39
CA SER A 29 -6.59 12.62 10.45
C SER A 29 -7.03 11.30 9.85
N TRP A 30 -6.99 10.21 10.61
CA TRP A 30 -7.40 8.90 10.12
C TRP A 30 -7.94 8.02 11.25
N ALA A 31 -8.73 7.01 10.89
CA ALA A 31 -9.22 5.97 11.78
C ALA A 31 -9.24 4.60 11.10
N ILE A 32 -9.00 3.56 11.87
CA ILE A 32 -9.24 2.16 11.48
C ILE A 32 -10.39 1.64 12.34
N THR A 33 -11.42 1.13 11.68
CA THR A 33 -12.61 0.56 12.33
C THR A 33 -12.81 -0.90 11.98
N THR A 34 -13.42 -1.68 12.88
CA THR A 34 -13.88 -3.04 12.59
C THR A 34 -15.14 -3.01 11.72
N SER A 35 -15.54 -4.17 11.19
CA SER A 35 -16.84 -4.34 10.49
C SER A 35 -18.06 -3.96 11.35
N GLY A 36 -17.94 -4.04 12.67
CA GLY A 36 -18.97 -3.61 13.62
C GLY A 36 -18.95 -2.11 13.93
N GLY A 37 -18.06 -1.33 13.31
CA GLY A 37 -17.93 0.11 13.48
C GLY A 37 -17.08 0.55 14.69
N ALA A 38 -16.53 -0.39 15.47
CA ALA A 38 -15.66 -0.05 16.59
C ALA A 38 -14.31 0.49 16.09
N THR A 39 -13.88 1.65 16.60
CA THR A 39 -12.55 2.21 16.28
C THR A 39 -11.47 1.47 17.05
N VAL A 40 -10.46 0.96 16.34
CA VAL A 40 -9.35 0.19 16.91
C VAL A 40 -8.02 0.93 16.84
N ALA A 41 -7.88 1.90 15.94
CA ALA A 41 -6.75 2.80 15.88
C ALA A 41 -7.18 4.13 15.26
N THR A 42 -6.49 5.22 15.62
CA THR A 42 -6.74 6.56 15.13
C THR A 42 -5.48 7.41 15.20
N GLY A 43 -5.40 8.48 14.42
CA GLY A 43 -4.29 9.41 14.44
C GLY A 43 -4.63 10.78 13.84
N GLY A 44 -3.81 11.77 14.16
CA GLY A 44 -4.04 13.18 13.84
C GLY A 44 -5.12 13.82 14.73
N PRO A 45 -5.46 15.10 14.49
CA PRO A 45 -4.86 15.99 13.49
C PRO A 45 -3.39 16.33 13.79
N TYR A 46 -2.56 16.53 12.75
CA TYR A 46 -1.11 16.68 12.90
C TYR A 46 -0.65 18.15 12.96
N THR A 47 -1.08 18.88 13.98
CA THR A 47 -0.80 20.33 14.14
C THR A 47 0.67 20.69 14.32
N ALA A 48 1.50 19.74 14.74
CA ALA A 48 2.94 19.94 14.96
C ALA A 48 3.82 19.40 13.82
N GLN A 49 3.25 18.76 12.80
CA GLN A 49 4.03 18.23 11.68
C GLN A 49 4.37 19.34 10.69
N ALA A 50 5.59 19.29 10.16
CA ALA A 50 6.02 20.25 9.14
C ALA A 50 5.30 19.99 7.80
N PRO A 51 5.00 21.04 7.02
CA PRO A 51 4.55 20.89 5.63
C PRO A 51 5.48 19.99 4.82
N GLN A 52 4.92 19.16 3.93
CA GLN A 52 5.67 18.23 3.05
C GLN A 52 6.58 17.23 3.79
N SER A 53 6.31 16.95 5.06
CA SER A 53 7.01 15.91 5.82
C SER A 53 6.38 14.53 5.60
N VAL A 54 7.07 13.50 6.10
CA VAL A 54 6.58 12.12 6.10
C VAL A 54 6.34 11.68 7.54
N LEU A 55 5.19 11.07 7.78
CA LEU A 55 4.87 10.34 9.00
C LEU A 55 4.86 8.84 8.70
N ILE A 56 5.48 8.05 9.57
CA ILE A 56 5.41 6.59 9.54
C ILE A 56 4.86 6.12 10.88
N GLN A 57 3.81 5.31 10.84
CA GLN A 57 3.15 4.77 12.03
C GLN A 57 2.96 3.26 11.87
N ASP A 58 3.61 2.50 12.75
CA ASP A 58 3.31 1.08 12.91
C ASP A 58 2.08 0.90 13.81
N ILE A 59 1.16 0.05 13.37
CA ILE A 59 -0.12 -0.20 14.02
C ILE A 59 -0.29 -1.71 14.13
N CYS A 60 -0.50 -2.16 15.36
CA CYS A 60 -0.77 -3.55 15.61
C CYS A 60 -2.27 -3.83 15.68
N LEU A 61 -2.74 -4.77 14.87
CA LEU A 61 -4.14 -5.20 14.81
C LEU A 61 -4.26 -6.70 15.08
N GLU A 62 -5.46 -7.10 15.51
CA GLU A 62 -5.85 -8.50 15.51
C GLU A 62 -6.08 -9.01 14.07
N ASN A 63 -6.09 -10.32 13.90
CA ASN A 63 -6.49 -10.90 12.61
C ASN A 63 -7.98 -10.65 12.37
N GLY A 64 -8.29 -9.88 11.32
CA GLY A 64 -9.67 -9.57 10.97
C GLY A 64 -9.78 -8.72 9.70
N CYS A 65 -10.98 -8.19 9.49
CA CYS A 65 -11.27 -7.22 8.44
C CYS A 65 -11.64 -5.87 9.05
N TYR A 66 -11.15 -4.82 8.41
CA TYR A 66 -11.17 -3.45 8.87
C TYR A 66 -11.49 -2.48 7.74
N THR A 67 -11.85 -1.26 8.12
CA THR A 67 -11.97 -0.12 7.22
C THR A 67 -10.97 0.93 7.66
N PHE A 68 -10.03 1.29 6.79
CA PHE A 68 -9.20 2.47 6.96
C PHE A 68 -9.94 3.66 6.39
N THR A 69 -10.06 4.75 7.15
CA THR A 69 -10.61 6.02 6.67
C THR A 69 -9.63 7.13 6.98
N ILE A 70 -9.26 7.89 5.95
CA ILE A 70 -8.51 9.13 6.06
C ILE A 70 -9.44 10.31 5.87
N PHE A 71 -9.19 11.38 6.60
CA PHE A 71 -9.98 12.60 6.60
C PHE A 71 -9.07 13.80 6.32
N ASP A 72 -9.63 14.77 5.62
CA ASP A 72 -9.03 16.07 5.40
C ASP A 72 -10.06 17.15 5.76
N ALA A 73 -9.76 17.96 6.78
CA ALA A 73 -10.64 19.03 7.23
C ALA A 73 -10.80 20.14 6.18
N GLY A 74 -9.86 20.28 5.24
CA GLY A 74 -9.94 21.23 4.13
C GLY A 74 -10.90 20.80 3.01
N GLY A 75 -11.19 19.50 2.92
CA GLY A 75 -12.03 18.93 1.86
C GLY A 75 -11.34 18.79 0.50
N ASN A 76 -10.02 19.00 0.44
CA ASN A 76 -9.22 18.92 -0.78
C ASN A 76 -8.30 17.68 -0.82
N GLY A 77 -8.33 16.86 0.23
CA GLY A 77 -7.47 15.69 0.36
C GLY A 77 -6.01 16.06 0.54
N LEU A 78 -5.10 15.13 0.27
CA LEU A 78 -3.65 15.34 0.40
C LEU A 78 -3.01 15.86 -0.91
N CYS A 79 -3.75 16.56 -1.76
CA CYS A 79 -3.29 16.90 -3.10
C CYS A 79 -3.49 18.36 -3.46
N CYS A 80 -3.01 18.65 -4.68
CA CYS A 80 -3.51 19.70 -5.54
C CYS A 80 -2.81 21.06 -5.31
N GLN A 81 -3.55 22.17 -5.27
CA GLN A 81 -2.96 23.51 -5.10
C GLN A 81 -2.31 23.66 -3.71
N GLY A 82 -2.74 22.85 -2.73
CA GLY A 82 -2.19 22.80 -1.38
C GLY A 82 -0.93 21.97 -1.21
N GLY A 83 -0.32 21.49 -2.30
CA GLY A 83 0.86 20.62 -2.25
C GLY A 83 0.54 19.18 -2.66
N ARG A 84 1.58 18.40 -2.94
CA ARG A 84 1.44 16.99 -3.31
C ARG A 84 1.83 16.12 -2.13
N GLY A 85 0.83 15.50 -1.52
CA GLY A 85 0.93 14.44 -0.53
C GLY A 85 0.27 13.16 -1.01
N SER A 86 0.32 12.14 -0.17
CA SER A 86 -0.26 10.81 -0.40
C SER A 86 -0.23 10.00 0.90
N TYR A 87 -0.95 8.88 0.95
CA TYR A 87 -0.84 7.92 2.04
C TYR A 87 -0.79 6.49 1.52
N PHE A 88 -0.13 5.62 2.30
CA PHE A 88 -0.01 4.19 2.04
C PHE A 88 -0.19 3.42 3.34
N LEU A 89 -1.11 2.47 3.34
CA LEU A 89 -1.25 1.48 4.39
C LEU A 89 -0.77 0.14 3.83
N THR A 90 0.29 -0.43 4.41
CA THR A 90 0.88 -1.71 3.97
C THR A 90 0.97 -2.72 5.09
N ASN A 91 1.01 -4.02 4.79
CA ASN A 91 1.40 -5.04 5.76
C ASN A 91 2.91 -5.32 5.73
N ASP A 92 3.40 -6.20 6.62
CA ASP A 92 4.82 -6.61 6.69
C ASP A 92 5.35 -7.21 5.38
N ASN A 93 4.46 -7.82 4.59
CA ASN A 93 4.83 -8.37 3.29
C ASN A 93 4.98 -7.27 2.22
N GLY A 94 4.67 -6.01 2.52
CA GLY A 94 4.71 -4.88 1.60
C GLY A 94 3.48 -4.76 0.69
N ASN A 95 2.43 -5.55 0.92
CA ASN A 95 1.19 -5.47 0.15
C ASN A 95 0.45 -4.18 0.54
N ILE A 96 -0.10 -3.49 -0.46
CA ILE A 96 -0.87 -2.26 -0.22
C ILE A 96 -2.29 -2.63 0.16
N LEU A 97 -2.68 -2.26 1.37
CA LEU A 97 -4.01 -2.47 1.94
C LEU A 97 -4.94 -1.31 1.62
N ALA A 98 -4.40 -0.09 1.63
CA ALA A 98 -5.07 1.14 1.20
C ALA A 98 -4.05 2.16 0.73
N SER A 99 -4.41 3.01 -0.23
CA SER A 99 -3.57 4.12 -0.67
C SER A 99 -4.41 5.19 -1.34
N GLY A 100 -3.95 6.43 -1.28
CA GLY A 100 -4.64 7.54 -1.91
C GLY A 100 -3.86 8.85 -1.80
N ALA A 101 -4.40 9.88 -2.45
CA ALA A 101 -3.86 11.22 -2.42
C ALA A 101 -4.97 12.25 -2.67
N ILE A 102 -5.73 12.03 -3.75
CA ILE A 102 -6.80 12.92 -4.18
C ILE A 102 -8.12 12.37 -3.63
N PHE A 103 -8.69 13.07 -2.66
CA PHE A 103 -10.02 12.81 -2.12
C PHE A 103 -10.66 14.12 -1.66
N GLY A 104 -11.94 14.10 -1.31
CA GLY A 104 -12.64 15.27 -0.76
C GLY A 104 -12.34 15.42 0.74
N ALA A 105 -13.39 15.44 1.55
CA ALA A 105 -13.25 15.46 3.01
C ALA A 105 -12.79 14.13 3.61
N SER A 106 -12.97 13.02 2.90
CA SER A 106 -12.52 11.70 3.35
C SER A 106 -12.43 10.69 2.23
N GLN A 107 -11.71 9.60 2.49
CA GLN A 107 -11.68 8.38 1.70
C GLN A 107 -11.64 7.16 2.63
N SER A 108 -12.43 6.14 2.32
CA SER A 108 -12.46 4.89 3.07
C SER A 108 -12.12 3.70 2.19
N THR A 109 -11.30 2.79 2.70
CA THR A 109 -10.89 1.56 2.02
C THR A 109 -10.96 0.37 2.97
N GLY A 110 -11.65 -0.68 2.52
CA GLY A 110 -11.76 -1.94 3.25
C GLY A 110 -10.56 -2.86 3.02
N PHE A 111 -10.04 -3.45 4.09
CA PHE A 111 -8.94 -4.41 4.03
C PHE A 111 -9.10 -5.53 5.07
N CYS A 112 -8.42 -6.64 4.86
CA CYS A 112 -8.35 -7.76 5.78
C CYS A 112 -6.90 -8.19 5.99
N SER A 113 -6.65 -8.88 7.09
CA SER A 113 -5.37 -9.58 7.34
C SER A 113 -4.98 -10.54 6.20
N SER A 114 -5.97 -11.08 5.48
CA SER A 114 -5.79 -11.93 4.29
C SER A 114 -5.64 -11.16 2.95
N GLY A 115 -5.85 -9.84 2.91
CA GLY A 115 -5.82 -9.04 1.66
C GLY A 115 -6.87 -7.91 1.61
N ASN A 116 -6.77 -7.03 0.61
CA ASN A 116 -7.63 -5.87 0.39
C ASN A 116 -9.01 -6.22 -0.22
N ARG A 117 -10.07 -5.49 0.20
CA ARG A 117 -11.46 -5.69 -0.25
C ARG A 117 -11.89 -4.72 -1.37
N GLU A 118 -11.04 -3.78 -1.79
CA GLU A 118 -11.37 -2.90 -2.93
C GLU A 118 -11.17 -3.65 -4.25
N GLY A 119 -12.27 -4.24 -4.71
CA GLY A 119 -12.33 -5.12 -5.88
C GLY A 119 -13.05 -6.44 -5.64
N LEU A 120 -13.92 -6.56 -4.62
CA LEU A 120 -14.70 -7.78 -4.36
C LEU A 120 -15.72 -8.11 -5.46
N ASN A 121 -15.19 -8.67 -6.53
CA ASN A 121 -15.66 -9.89 -7.18
C ASN A 121 -14.49 -10.86 -7.38
N ALA A 122 -13.54 -10.93 -6.43
CA ALA A 122 -12.48 -11.93 -6.48
C ALA A 122 -12.93 -13.20 -5.76
N ILE A 123 -13.66 -14.05 -6.48
CA ILE A 123 -13.51 -15.50 -6.31
C ILE A 123 -12.05 -15.75 -6.73
N GLU A 124 -11.20 -16.25 -5.82
CA GLU A 124 -9.78 -16.59 -6.02
C GLU A 124 -9.46 -17.08 -7.45
N ASN A 125 -9.19 -16.19 -8.41
CA ASN A 125 -8.98 -16.56 -9.82
C ASN A 125 -7.92 -15.73 -10.55
N GLY A 126 -7.38 -14.67 -9.95
CA GLY A 126 -6.32 -13.84 -10.52
C GLY A 126 -4.93 -14.17 -10.01
N VAL A 127 -4.09 -13.14 -9.89
CA VAL A 127 -2.69 -13.26 -9.43
C VAL A 127 -2.65 -13.78 -7.99
N GLY A 128 -1.70 -14.65 -7.65
CA GLY A 128 -1.36 -15.03 -6.28
C GLY A 128 -0.58 -13.94 -5.56
N GLN A 129 0.02 -14.26 -4.41
CA GLN A 129 0.86 -13.30 -3.68
C GLN A 129 2.05 -12.84 -4.55
N ILE A 130 2.23 -11.53 -4.69
CA ILE A 130 3.39 -10.93 -5.37
C ILE A 130 4.55 -10.83 -4.37
N GLU A 131 5.76 -11.19 -4.78
CA GLU A 131 7.01 -11.00 -4.05
C GLU A 131 7.96 -10.13 -4.89
N LEU A 132 8.59 -9.14 -4.26
CA LEU A 132 9.50 -8.21 -4.92
C LEU A 132 10.88 -8.31 -4.29
N PHE A 133 11.91 -8.57 -5.10
CA PHE A 133 13.28 -8.64 -4.60
C PHE A 133 14.32 -8.24 -5.65
N PRO A 134 15.42 -7.59 -5.25
CA PRO A 134 15.63 -7.01 -3.92
C PRO A 134 14.75 -5.76 -3.71
N ASN A 135 14.31 -5.52 -2.48
CA ASN A 135 13.70 -4.26 -2.08
C ASN A 135 14.43 -3.72 -0.84
N PRO A 136 15.19 -2.61 -0.91
CA PRO A 136 15.33 -1.70 -2.04
C PRO A 136 16.07 -2.27 -3.27
N ALA A 137 15.59 -1.93 -4.47
CA ALA A 137 16.23 -2.27 -5.75
C ALA A 137 17.20 -1.19 -6.22
N ARG A 138 18.21 -1.58 -7.03
CA ARG A 138 19.23 -0.65 -7.58
C ARG A 138 19.19 -0.58 -9.10
N GLN A 139 19.29 -1.73 -9.76
CA GLN A 139 19.36 -1.86 -11.22
C GLN A 139 18.32 -2.81 -11.77
N GLN A 140 18.00 -3.86 -11.02
CA GLN A 140 17.03 -4.87 -11.40
C GLN A 140 16.06 -5.10 -10.25
N LEU A 141 14.80 -5.34 -10.60
CA LEU A 141 13.75 -5.80 -9.70
C LEU A 141 13.21 -7.12 -10.25
N THR A 142 13.20 -8.16 -9.43
CA THR A 142 12.50 -9.41 -9.72
C THR A 142 11.11 -9.35 -9.12
N VAL A 143 10.13 -9.69 -9.94
CA VAL A 143 8.72 -9.81 -9.60
C VAL A 143 8.34 -11.27 -9.67
N ALA A 144 8.11 -11.91 -8.52
CA ALA A 144 7.59 -13.27 -8.46
C ALA A 144 6.11 -13.26 -8.08
N PHE A 145 5.30 -14.07 -8.75
CA PHE A 145 3.89 -14.26 -8.43
C PHE A 145 3.43 -15.63 -8.92
N SER A 146 2.25 -16.08 -8.48
CA SER A 146 1.67 -17.34 -8.96
C SER A 146 0.42 -17.07 -9.78
N LEU A 147 0.18 -17.86 -10.82
CA LEU A 147 -1.05 -17.85 -11.59
C LEU A 147 -1.79 -19.19 -11.38
N PRO A 148 -3.07 -19.19 -10.99
CA PRO A 148 -3.87 -20.42 -10.86
C PRO A 148 -4.03 -21.15 -12.19
N GLU A 149 -4.17 -20.40 -13.28
CA GLU A 149 -4.21 -20.88 -14.65
C GLU A 149 -3.53 -19.88 -15.59
N GLY A 150 -3.24 -20.31 -16.82
CA GLY A 150 -2.59 -19.44 -17.80
C GLY A 150 -3.47 -18.24 -18.18
N ASP A 151 -2.88 -17.05 -18.24
CA ASP A 151 -3.58 -15.82 -18.52
C ASP A 151 -2.68 -14.76 -19.19
N ARG A 152 -3.31 -13.72 -19.75
CA ARG A 152 -2.62 -12.51 -20.21
C ARG A 152 -2.42 -11.56 -19.03
N VAL A 153 -1.17 -11.45 -18.59
CA VAL A 153 -0.78 -10.63 -17.45
C VAL A 153 -0.20 -9.29 -17.91
N GLN A 154 -0.60 -8.21 -17.25
CA GLN A 154 -0.01 -6.88 -17.43
C GLN A 154 0.81 -6.52 -16.18
N VAL A 155 2.08 -6.16 -16.37
CA VAL A 155 2.97 -5.66 -15.33
C VAL A 155 3.27 -4.18 -15.56
N LYS A 156 3.03 -3.34 -14.56
CA LYS A 156 3.29 -1.89 -14.61
C LYS A 156 4.17 -1.43 -13.45
N VAL A 157 5.02 -0.44 -13.72
CA VAL A 157 5.66 0.37 -12.68
C VAL A 157 5.07 1.77 -12.72
N VAL A 158 4.62 2.26 -11.57
CA VAL A 158 3.92 3.53 -11.42
C VAL A 158 4.61 4.38 -10.36
N SER A 159 4.73 5.69 -10.61
CA SER A 159 5.23 6.66 -9.61
C SER A 159 4.17 7.02 -8.57
N LEU A 160 4.57 7.70 -7.49
CA LEU A 160 3.67 8.27 -6.48
C LEU A 160 2.60 9.21 -7.05
N ALA A 161 2.90 9.90 -8.16
CA ALA A 161 1.97 10.79 -8.84
C ALA A 161 1.00 10.05 -9.79
N GLY A 162 1.05 8.72 -9.84
CA GLY A 162 0.23 7.90 -10.73
C GLY A 162 0.74 7.79 -12.17
N ALA A 163 1.90 8.39 -12.49
CA ALA A 163 2.48 8.26 -13.82
C ALA A 163 3.04 6.84 -14.05
N VAL A 164 2.61 6.19 -15.13
CA VAL A 164 3.11 4.88 -15.57
C VAL A 164 4.49 5.06 -16.21
N LEU A 165 5.49 4.41 -15.64
CA LEU A 165 6.90 4.48 -16.05
C LEU A 165 7.36 3.22 -16.80
N TYR A 166 6.68 2.10 -16.55
CA TYR A 166 6.86 0.83 -17.25
C TYR A 166 5.50 0.18 -17.46
N SER A 167 5.30 -0.48 -18.60
CA SER A 167 4.13 -1.31 -18.85
C SER A 167 4.49 -2.39 -19.87
N GLU A 168 4.26 -3.65 -19.51
CA GLU A 168 4.40 -4.78 -20.41
C GLU A 168 3.23 -5.75 -20.22
N GLU A 169 2.83 -6.41 -21.31
CA GLU A 169 1.82 -7.46 -21.29
C GLU A 169 2.40 -8.73 -21.90
N ALA A 170 2.17 -9.86 -21.23
CA ALA A 170 2.58 -11.17 -21.73
C ALA A 170 1.56 -12.24 -21.37
N SER A 171 1.39 -13.22 -22.26
CA SER A 171 0.68 -14.45 -21.93
C SER A 171 1.60 -15.37 -21.14
N MET A 172 1.16 -15.79 -19.97
CA MET A 172 1.92 -16.61 -19.03
C MET A 172 1.14 -17.87 -18.69
N GLU A 173 1.84 -18.96 -18.39
CA GLU A 173 1.22 -20.22 -18.00
C GLU A 173 0.83 -20.25 -16.51
N ALA A 174 0.08 -21.28 -16.12
CA ALA A 174 -0.19 -21.56 -14.71
C ALA A 174 1.11 -21.81 -13.93
N GLY A 175 1.10 -21.52 -12.64
CA GLY A 175 2.22 -21.75 -11.73
C GLY A 175 3.00 -20.48 -11.40
N ARG A 176 4.19 -20.66 -10.83
CA ARG A 176 5.05 -19.56 -10.36
C ARG A 176 5.72 -18.89 -11.55
N GLN A 177 5.52 -17.58 -11.67
CA GLN A 177 6.12 -16.70 -12.66
C GLN A 177 7.21 -15.86 -12.01
N GLU A 178 8.28 -15.59 -12.75
CA GLU A 178 9.33 -14.65 -12.36
C GLU A 178 9.62 -13.70 -13.53
N VAL A 179 9.33 -12.41 -13.35
CA VAL A 179 9.60 -11.36 -14.32
C VAL A 179 10.73 -10.49 -13.80
N ARG A 180 11.74 -10.24 -14.63
CA ARG A 180 12.87 -9.35 -14.29
C ARG A 180 12.71 -8.03 -15.00
N LEU A 181 12.65 -6.95 -14.23
CA LEU A 181 12.51 -5.59 -14.71
C LEU A 181 13.84 -4.85 -14.58
N ASP A 182 14.26 -4.19 -15.66
CA ASP A 182 15.34 -3.19 -15.59
C ASP A 182 14.79 -1.89 -15.01
N VAL A 183 15.26 -1.53 -13.82
CA VAL A 183 14.88 -0.31 -13.10
C VAL A 183 16.04 0.68 -13.02
N SER A 184 17.13 0.44 -13.76
CA SER A 184 18.36 1.25 -13.73
C SER A 184 18.14 2.70 -14.17
N THR A 185 17.04 3.00 -14.87
CA THR A 185 16.66 4.34 -15.33
C THR A 185 15.75 5.10 -14.36
N LEU A 186 15.11 4.41 -13.41
CA LEU A 186 14.14 5.02 -12.47
C LEU A 186 14.86 5.72 -11.33
N GLN A 187 14.61 7.00 -11.06
CA GLN A 187 15.28 7.76 -9.98
C GLN A 187 15.15 7.11 -8.58
N SER A 188 16.00 7.52 -7.63
CA SER A 188 15.86 7.05 -6.25
C SER A 188 14.55 7.56 -5.67
N GLY A 189 13.78 6.67 -5.06
CA GLY A 189 12.44 6.99 -4.59
C GLY A 189 11.54 5.76 -4.50
N MET A 190 10.30 6.01 -4.13
CA MET A 190 9.27 4.98 -3.99
C MET A 190 8.47 4.82 -5.28
N TYR A 191 8.14 3.58 -5.61
CA TYR A 191 7.34 3.19 -6.76
C TYR A 191 6.33 2.10 -6.39
N PHE A 192 5.33 1.94 -7.25
CA PHE A 192 4.37 0.84 -7.19
C PHE A 192 4.59 -0.09 -8.36
N LEU A 193 4.62 -1.39 -8.07
CA LEU A 193 4.43 -2.41 -9.06
C LEU A 193 2.94 -2.79 -9.06
N GLU A 194 2.29 -2.74 -10.22
CA GLU A 194 0.96 -3.30 -10.42
C GLU A 194 1.03 -4.54 -11.32
N VAL A 195 0.38 -5.63 -10.93
CA VAL A 195 0.19 -6.82 -11.76
C VAL A 195 -1.31 -7.02 -11.94
N THR A 196 -1.76 -7.10 -13.19
CA THR A 196 -3.16 -7.33 -13.54
C THR A 196 -3.32 -8.66 -14.28
N SER A 197 -4.25 -9.51 -13.83
CA SER A 197 -4.64 -10.78 -14.46
C SER A 197 -6.15 -10.95 -14.35
N LYS A 198 -6.83 -11.34 -15.44
CA LYS A 198 -8.29 -11.47 -15.54
C LYS A 198 -9.09 -10.26 -15.00
N GLY A 199 -8.52 -9.07 -15.12
CA GLY A 199 -9.10 -7.84 -14.58
C GLY A 199 -8.91 -7.63 -13.08
N GLU A 200 -8.35 -8.60 -12.35
CA GLU A 200 -7.90 -8.40 -10.97
C GLU A 200 -6.53 -7.72 -10.96
N ARG A 201 -6.44 -6.60 -10.22
CA ARG A 201 -5.21 -5.83 -10.07
C ARG A 201 -4.68 -5.97 -8.66
N GLN A 202 -3.43 -6.40 -8.53
CA GLN A 202 -2.68 -6.33 -7.28
C GLN A 202 -1.56 -5.31 -7.39
N ALA A 203 -1.29 -4.59 -6.31
CA ALA A 203 -0.26 -3.57 -6.24
C ALA A 203 0.68 -3.79 -5.05
N LYS A 204 1.97 -3.54 -5.25
CA LYS A 204 3.01 -3.72 -4.23
C LYS A 204 4.02 -2.57 -4.28
N LYS A 205 4.36 -2.05 -3.10
CA LYS A 205 5.33 -0.95 -2.93
C LYS A 205 6.75 -1.49 -3.04
N PHE A 206 7.62 -0.77 -3.74
CA PHE A 206 9.07 -1.00 -3.69
C PHE A 206 9.85 0.31 -3.74
N VAL A 207 11.10 0.25 -3.32
CA VAL A 207 12.00 1.42 -3.21
C VAL A 207 13.18 1.23 -4.15
N ILE A 208 13.56 2.30 -4.85
CA ILE A 208 14.84 2.40 -5.55
C ILE A 208 15.84 3.17 -4.67
N ALA A 209 16.97 2.54 -4.36
CA ALA A 209 18.07 3.14 -3.62
C ALA A 209 19.34 3.15 -4.48
N ARG A 210 19.88 4.34 -4.80
CA ARG A 210 21.17 4.45 -5.50
C ARG A 210 22.27 4.79 -4.51
#